data_AF-A0A957J3J3-F1
#
_entry.id   AF-A0A957J3J3-F1
#
_cell.length_a   1.000
_cell.length_b   1.000
_cell.length_c   1.000
_cell.angle_alpha   90.00
_cell.angle_beta   90.00
_cell.angle_gamma   90.00
#
_symmetry.space_group_name_H-M   'P 1'
#
loop_
_entity.id
_entity.type
_entity.pdbx_description
1 polymer ?
#
loop_
_entity_poly.entity_id
_entity_poly.type
_entity_poly.pdbx_seq_one_letter_code
_entity_poly.pdbx_strand_id
1 'polypeptide(L)'
;ACTINFPSDKLQHLVHLIASHHGTQEWGSPTVPKTLEAILLHQIDLLDSRIQGFLDYVRGDGSDKAWTSKSSPMFNTELRRPDGMSE
;
A
#
# COMPACT_ATOMS: atom_id res chain seq x y z
N ALA A 1 35.52 -2.98 -0.33
CA ALA A 1 34.13 -2.66 0.02
C ALA A 1 33.72 -1.42 -0.76
N CYS A 2 32.52 -1.39 -1.35
CA CYS A 2 32.01 -0.20 -2.03
C CYS A 2 31.53 0.79 -0.97
N THR A 3 32.35 1.78 -0.62
CA THR A 3 31.98 2.85 0.31
C THR A 3 31.26 3.95 -0.46
N ILE A 4 29.94 4.02 -0.29
CA ILE A 4 29.15 5.17 -0.76
C ILE A 4 29.33 6.29 0.27
N ASN A 5 29.89 7.42 -0.15
CA ASN A 5 29.96 8.62 0.68
C ASN A 5 28.56 9.26 0.77
N PHE A 6 27.76 8.84 1.76
CA PHE A 6 26.38 9.28 1.93
C PHE A 6 26.24 10.19 3.17
N PRO A 7 25.65 11.38 3.05
CA PRO A 7 25.46 12.28 4.20
C PRO A 7 24.66 11.63 5.33
N SER A 8 25.11 11.80 6.57
CA SER A 8 24.52 11.14 7.74
C SER A 8 23.08 11.58 8.03
N ASP A 9 22.77 12.85 7.80
CA ASP A 9 21.44 13.43 7.92
C ASP A 9 20.45 12.78 6.95
N LYS A 10 20.87 12.62 5.69
CA LYS A 10 20.07 11.93 4.67
C LYS A 10 19.88 10.46 5.00
N LEU A 11 20.92 9.81 5.54
CA LEU A 11 20.83 8.39 5.93
C LEU A 11 19.79 8.22 7.04
N GLN A 12 19.85 9.07 8.06
CA GLN A 12 18.90 9.04 9.17
C GLN A 12 17.47 9.32 8.69
N HIS A 13 17.29 10.27 7.78
CA HIS A 13 15.98 10.55 7.18
C HIS A 13 15.44 9.33 6.39
N LEU A 14 16.28 8.70 5.55
CA LEU A 14 15.91 7.51 4.79
C LEU A 14 15.56 6.32 5.71
N VAL A 15 16.36 6.09 6.75
CA VAL A 15 16.08 5.05 7.75
C VAL A 15 14.75 5.33 8.44
N HIS A 16 14.45 6.60 8.77
CA HIS A 16 13.14 6.95 9.34
C HIS A 16 11.99 6.66 8.36
N LEU A 17 12.12 7.02 7.08
CA LEU A 17 11.11 6.72 6.06
C LEU A 17 10.79 5.22 6.05
N ILE A 18 11.81 4.38 5.91
CA ILE A 18 11.66 2.92 5.87
C ILE A 18 11.08 2.39 7.19
N ALA A 19 11.59 2.86 8.34
CA ALA A 19 11.15 2.37 9.64
C ALA A 19 9.76 2.88 10.07
N SER A 20 9.16 3.81 9.32
CA SER A 20 7.86 4.39 9.69
C SER A 20 6.75 4.25 8.65
N HIS A 21 7.04 3.70 7.46
CA HIS A 21 6.09 3.68 6.35
C HIS A 21 4.79 2.91 6.64
N HIS A 22 4.77 1.98 7.59
CA HIS A 22 3.52 1.33 8.02
C HIS A 22 2.63 2.22 8.92
N GLY A 23 3.07 3.42 9.29
CA GLY A 23 2.24 4.43 9.93
C GLY A 23 2.07 4.28 11.44
N THR A 24 1.62 3.12 11.91
CA THR A 24 1.30 2.87 13.32
C THR A 24 1.99 1.62 13.85
N GLN A 25 2.19 1.56 15.17
CA GLN A 25 2.75 0.37 15.82
C GLN A 25 1.85 -0.86 15.66
N GLU A 26 0.53 -0.67 15.62
CA GLU A 26 -0.45 -1.74 15.40
C GLU A 26 -0.31 -2.39 14.02
N TRP A 27 0.16 -1.62 13.02
CA TRP A 27 0.43 -2.11 11.66
C TRP A 27 1.89 -2.55 11.49
N GLY A 28 2.60 -2.79 12.60
CA GLY A 28 3.97 -3.30 12.59
C GLY A 28 5.05 -2.25 12.37
N SER A 29 4.72 -0.96 12.42
CA SER A 29 5.70 0.12 12.28
C SER A 29 6.57 0.26 13.53
N PRO A 30 7.91 0.12 13.46
CA PRO A 30 8.81 0.36 14.59
C PRO A 30 8.69 1.77 15.18
N THR A 31 8.37 2.77 14.34
CA THR A 31 8.09 4.14 14.77
C THR A 31 7.00 4.77 13.90
N VAL A 32 6.40 5.86 14.37
CA VAL A 32 5.38 6.60 13.60
C VAL A 32 6.03 7.60 12.65
N PRO A 33 5.43 7.94 11.48
CA PRO A 33 5.91 9.00 10.60
C PRO A 33 6.01 10.35 11.32
N LYS A 34 7.13 11.08 11.14
CA LYS A 34 7.33 12.39 11.76
C LYS A 34 7.76 13.49 10.79
N THR A 35 7.98 13.14 9.53
CA THR A 35 8.27 14.11 8.45
C THR A 35 7.17 14.08 7.41
N LEU A 36 7.07 15.14 6.60
CA LEU A 36 6.09 15.21 5.52
C LEU A 36 6.27 14.05 4.54
N GLU A 37 7.51 13.74 4.18
CA GLU A 37 7.87 12.64 3.29
C GLU A 37 7.45 11.29 3.88
N ALA A 38 7.64 11.07 5.19
CA ALA A 38 7.24 9.83 5.86
C ALA A 38 5.71 9.66 5.89
N ILE A 39 4.99 10.76 6.16
CA ILE A 39 3.53 10.76 6.17
C ILE A 39 3.00 10.46 4.76
N LEU A 40 3.55 11.11 3.74
CA LEU A 40 3.18 10.85 2.35
C LEU A 40 3.50 9.42 1.93
N LEU A 41 4.69 8.91 2.25
CA LEU A 41 5.09 7.54 1.96
C LEU A 41 4.10 6.54 2.58
N HIS A 42 3.72 6.74 3.84
CA HIS A 42 2.73 5.89 4.50
C HIS A 42 1.36 5.92 3.78
N GLN A 43 0.89 7.11 3.37
CA GLN A 43 -0.39 7.19 2.63
C GLN A 43 -0.32 6.50 1.26
N ILE A 44 0.83 6.59 0.58
CA ILE A 44 1.05 5.90 -0.70
C ILE A 44 1.06 4.39 -0.50
N ASP A 45 1.74 3.89 0.54
CA ASP A 45 1.78 2.45 0.90
C ASP A 45 0.38 1.90 1.23
N LEU A 46 -0.41 2.67 2.00
CA LEU A 46 -1.79 2.30 2.31
C LEU A 46 -2.68 2.29 1.06
N LEU A 47 -2.48 3.25 0.15
CA LEU A 47 -3.22 3.29 -1.12
C LEU A 47 -2.87 2.09 -2.00
N ASP A 48 -1.58 1.77 -2.14
CA ASP A 48 -1.09 0.65 -2.94
C ASP A 48 -1.67 -0.69 -2.43
N SER A 49 -1.60 -0.94 -1.12
CA SER A 49 -2.16 -2.15 -0.53
C SER A 49 -3.67 -2.29 -0.74
N ARG A 50 -4.44 -1.19 -0.70
CA ARG A 50 -5.87 -1.20 -1.00
C ARG A 50 -6.13 -1.47 -2.47
N ILE A 51 -5.38 -0.86 -3.38
CA ILE A 51 -5.49 -1.12 -4.83
C ILE A 51 -5.20 -2.60 -5.10
N GLN A 52 -4.13 -3.14 -4.55
CA GLN A 52 -3.79 -4.55 -4.70
C GLN A 52 -4.91 -5.47 -4.18
N GLY A 53 -5.46 -5.18 -2.99
CA GLY A 53 -6.60 -5.90 -2.43
C GLY A 53 -7.87 -5.84 -3.29
N PHE A 54 -8.14 -4.71 -3.94
CA PHE A 54 -9.21 -4.58 -4.93
C PHE A 54 -8.98 -5.52 -6.11
N LEU A 55 -7.79 -5.46 -6.72
CA LEU A 55 -7.48 -6.24 -7.92
C LEU A 55 -7.51 -7.74 -7.65
N ASP A 56 -6.96 -8.17 -6.52
CA ASP A 56 -6.93 -9.58 -6.13
C ASP A 56 -8.33 -10.12 -5.83
N TYR A 57 -9.18 -9.31 -5.17
CA TYR A 57 -10.58 -9.70 -4.95
C TYR A 57 -11.35 -9.86 -6.27
N VAL A 58 -11.18 -8.92 -7.19
CA VAL A 58 -11.83 -8.97 -8.52
C VAL A 58 -11.38 -10.20 -9.32
N ARG A 59 -10.06 -10.48 -9.34
CA ARG A 59 -9.49 -11.65 -10.03
C ARG A 59 -9.95 -12.98 -9.40
N GLY A 60 -10.09 -13.01 -8.07
CA GLY A 60 -10.51 -14.21 -7.34
C GLY A 60 -12.00 -14.54 -7.41
N ASP A 61 -12.87 -13.59 -7.78
CA ASP A 61 -14.33 -13.81 -7.84
C ASP A 61 -14.75 -14.76 -8.97
N GLY A 62 -13.93 -14.93 -10.02
CA GLY A 62 -14.11 -15.94 -11.08
C GLY A 62 -15.35 -15.75 -11.99
N SER A 63 -16.10 -14.66 -11.82
CA SER A 63 -17.23 -14.27 -12.67
C SER A 63 -16.79 -13.32 -13.78
N ASP A 64 -17.39 -13.44 -14.96
CA ASP A 64 -17.11 -12.55 -16.11
C ASP A 64 -18.07 -11.34 -16.16
N LYS A 65 -18.91 -11.16 -15.14
CA LYS A 65 -19.86 -10.04 -15.08
C LYS A 65 -19.15 -8.72 -14.78
N ALA A 66 -19.81 -7.59 -15.05
CA ALA A 66 -19.26 -6.28 -14.74
C ALA A 66 -19.03 -6.03 -13.23
N TRP A 67 -19.72 -6.76 -12.35
CA TRP A 67 -19.66 -6.62 -10.89
C TRP A 67 -19.32 -7.96 -10.22
N THR A 68 -18.58 -7.92 -9.11
CA THR A 68 -18.26 -9.12 -8.32
C THR A 68 -19.54 -9.77 -7.79
N SER A 69 -19.50 -11.10 -7.63
CA SER A 69 -20.67 -11.90 -7.24
C SER A 69 -21.02 -11.73 -5.75
N LYS A 70 -20.04 -11.31 -4.95
CA LYS A 70 -20.19 -10.99 -3.52
C LYS A 70 -19.54 -9.64 -3.21
N SER A 71 -19.91 -9.09 -2.06
CA SER A 71 -19.29 -7.88 -1.51
C SER A 71 -17.88 -8.19 -0.99
N SER A 72 -16.94 -7.30 -1.31
CA SER A 72 -15.59 -7.35 -0.75
C SER A 72 -15.63 -7.03 0.75
N PRO A 73 -15.02 -7.86 1.61
CA PRO A 73 -14.88 -7.55 3.04
C PRO A 73 -14.06 -6.27 3.29
N MET A 74 -13.12 -5.95 2.40
CA MET A 74 -12.25 -4.77 2.55
C MET A 74 -13.00 -3.46 2.24
N PHE A 75 -13.91 -3.49 1.26
CA PHE A 75 -14.63 -2.30 0.78
C PHE A 75 -16.11 -2.26 1.18
N ASN A 76 -16.62 -3.33 1.81
CA ASN A 76 -18.00 -3.50 2.25
C ASN A 76 -19.04 -3.26 1.13
N THR A 77 -18.68 -3.60 -0.11
CA THR A 77 -19.54 -3.42 -1.29
C THR A 77 -19.09 -4.33 -2.43
N GLU A 78 -19.93 -4.49 -3.45
CA GLU A 78 -19.58 -5.15 -4.71
C GLU A 78 -18.62 -4.28 -5.51
N LEU A 79 -17.63 -4.89 -6.13
CA LEU A 79 -16.60 -4.16 -6.89
C LEU A 79 -16.91 -4.25 -8.38
N ARG A 80 -16.80 -3.10 -9.08
CA ARG A 80 -16.90 -3.06 -10.54
C ARG A 80 -15.57 -3.48 -11.15
N ARG A 81 -15.58 -4.46 -12.04
CA ARG A 81 -14.38 -4.86 -12.79
C ARG A 81 -13.89 -3.68 -13.66
N PRO A 82 -12.59 -3.35 -13.64
CA PRO A 82 -12.02 -2.36 -14.55
C PRO A 82 -12.16 -2.80 -16.01
N ASP A 83 -12.31 -1.83 -16.91
CA ASP A 83 -12.32 -2.11 -18.34
C ASP A 83 -10.96 -2.71 -18.75
N GLY A 84 -10.98 -3.81 -19.51
CA GLY A 84 -9.78 -4.54 -19.91
C GLY A 84 -9.28 -5.61 -18.92
N MET A 85 -10.01 -5.90 -17.84
CA MET A 85 -9.75 -7.06 -16.95
C MET A 85 -10.63 -8.30 -17.23
N SER A 86 -11.65 -8.18 -18.08
CA SER A 86 -12.38 -9.33 -18.62
C SER A 86 -11.66 -9.80 -19.87
N GLU A 87 -10.87 -10.86 -19.78
CA GLU A 87 -10.60 -11.70 -20.95
C GLU A 87 -11.81 -12.61 -21.22
#